data_AF-A0A9P4H974-F1
#
_entry.id   AF-A0A9P4H974-F1
#
_cell.length_a   1.000
_cell.length_b   1.000
_cell.length_c   1.000
_cell.angle_alpha   90.00
_cell.angle_beta   90.00
_cell.angle_gamma   90.00
#
_symmetry.space_group_name_H-M   'P 1'
#
loop_
_entity.id
_entity.type
_entity.pdbx_description
1 polymer ?
#
loop_
_entity_poly.entity_id
_entity_poly.type
_entity_poly.pdbx_seq_one_letter_code
_entity_poly.pdbx_strand_id
1 'polypeptide(L)'
;VKQTLQLWAAHRLLMKGWQLCVPGSLQMMPIVDRNSLSYGSVPAPRVLQNQLDQILENYCARNEAQCLRELQAKMLSRQCSQVALYSVVAILLNIRERDIWRLLPWANGRNHNYKWRHPSPAATLIKQSVYSSNLLLCHL
;
A
#
# COMPACT_ATOMS: atom_id res chain seq x y z
N VAL A 1 0.69 -12.79 -12.33
CA VAL A 1 -0.68 -12.71 -11.77
C VAL A 1 -0.72 -13.05 -10.28
N LYS A 2 -0.39 -14.28 -9.83
CA LYS A 2 -0.43 -14.66 -8.39
C LYS A 2 0.33 -13.68 -7.47
N GLN A 3 1.59 -13.39 -7.79
CA GLN A 3 2.42 -12.45 -7.02
C GLN A 3 1.81 -11.04 -6.99
N THR A 4 1.28 -10.56 -8.11
CA THR A 4 0.61 -9.25 -8.22
C THR A 4 -0.64 -9.18 -7.35
N LEU A 5 -1.40 -10.28 -7.24
CA LEU A 5 -2.55 -10.38 -6.33
C LEU A 5 -2.11 -10.41 -4.85
N GLN A 6 -0.99 -11.06 -4.54
CA GLN A 6 -0.41 -11.03 -3.18
C GLN A 6 0.03 -9.61 -2.80
N LEU A 7 0.66 -8.89 -3.73
CA LEU A 7 1.01 -7.48 -3.55
C LEU A 7 -0.23 -6.61 -3.35
N TRP A 8 -1.28 -6.83 -4.15
CA TRP A 8 -2.56 -6.14 -3.98
C TRP A 8 -3.17 -6.39 -2.61
N ALA A 9 -3.18 -7.64 -2.15
CA ALA A 9 -3.67 -8.00 -0.82
C ALA A 9 -2.85 -7.32 0.29
N ALA A 10 -1.52 -7.28 0.17
CA ALA A 10 -0.64 -6.62 1.12
C ALA A 10 -0.93 -5.11 1.22
N HIS A 11 -1.10 -4.41 0.09
CA HIS A 11 -1.49 -2.99 0.11
C HIS A 11 -2.87 -2.77 0.75
N ARG A 12 -3.83 -3.68 0.53
CA ARG A 12 -5.13 -3.59 1.20
C ARG A 12 -5.04 -3.76 2.71
N LEU A 13 -4.20 -4.65 3.20
CA LEU A 13 -3.96 -4.82 4.64
C LEU A 13 -3.40 -3.53 5.25
N LEU A 14 -2.45 -2.91 4.56
CA LEU A 14 -1.86 -1.65 4.98
C LEU A 14 -2.92 -0.54 5.11
N MET A 15 -3.89 -0.48 4.20
CA MET A 15 -4.96 0.52 4.24
C MET A 15 -5.99 0.28 5.34
N LYS A 16 -6.26 -0.98 5.69
CA LYS A 16 -7.28 -1.33 6.70
C LYS A 16 -6.84 -0.93 8.11
N GLY A 17 -5.53 -0.92 8.35
CA GLY A 17 -4.94 -0.66 9.66
C GLY A 17 -5.02 -1.88 10.59
N TRP A 18 -4.16 -1.87 11.60
CA TRP A 18 -3.99 -2.99 12.53
C TRP A 18 -4.99 -2.90 13.69
N GLN A 19 -5.66 -4.02 13.94
CA GLN A 19 -6.63 -4.17 15.03
C GLN A 19 -6.21 -5.33 15.92
N LEU A 20 -6.46 -5.19 17.21
CA LEU A 20 -6.23 -6.24 18.20
C LEU A 20 -7.54 -6.97 18.49
N CYS A 21 -7.44 -8.29 18.68
CA CYS A 21 -8.54 -9.13 19.11
C CYS A 21 -8.38 -9.47 20.60
N VAL A 22 -9.49 -9.62 21.32
CA VAL A 22 -9.50 -10.11 22.71
C VAL A 22 -9.09 -11.60 22.70
N PRO A 23 -8.24 -12.08 23.64
CA PRO A 23 -7.72 -11.41 24.85
C PRO A 23 -6.48 -10.52 24.66
N GLY A 24 -5.90 -10.45 23.46
CA GLY A 24 -4.67 -9.71 23.16
C GLY A 24 -4.83 -8.20 22.96
N SER A 25 -5.72 -7.53 23.70
CA SER A 25 -6.00 -6.10 23.50
C SER A 25 -4.92 -5.16 24.04
N LEU A 26 -3.91 -5.64 24.77
CA LEU A 26 -2.85 -4.82 25.39
C LEU A 26 -3.40 -3.65 26.21
N GLN A 27 -4.55 -3.84 26.86
CA GLN A 27 -5.30 -2.81 27.60
C GLN A 27 -5.80 -1.63 26.74
N MET A 28 -5.74 -1.73 25.41
CA MET A 28 -6.38 -0.78 24.52
C MET A 28 -7.89 -0.89 24.63
N MET A 29 -8.55 0.27 24.73
CA MET A 29 -10.00 0.36 24.76
C MET A 29 -10.57 0.39 23.33
N PRO A 30 -11.77 -0.17 23.12
CA PRO A 30 -12.46 -0.05 21.84
C PRO A 30 -12.84 1.41 21.57
N ILE A 31 -12.86 1.78 20.30
CA ILE A 31 -13.31 3.11 19.88
C ILE A 31 -14.83 3.18 20.05
N VAL A 32 -15.29 4.07 20.92
CA VAL A 32 -16.71 4.26 21.26
C VAL A 32 -17.39 5.38 20.47
N ASP A 33 -16.64 6.15 19.70
CA ASP A 33 -17.20 7.19 18.83
C ASP A 33 -17.92 6.57 17.63
N ARG A 34 -19.25 6.72 17.57
CA ARG A 34 -20.11 6.18 16.51
C ARG A 34 -19.89 6.83 15.14
N ASN A 35 -19.33 8.04 15.13
CA ASN A 35 -19.02 8.75 13.88
C ASN A 35 -17.66 8.32 13.30
N SER A 36 -16.88 7.53 14.05
CA SER A 36 -15.60 7.01 13.58
C SER A 36 -15.80 5.79 12.68
N LEU A 37 -15.07 5.75 11.57
CA LEU A 37 -14.98 4.56 10.69
C LEU A 37 -14.47 3.30 11.42
N SER A 38 -13.84 3.50 12.58
CA SER A 38 -13.25 2.44 13.39
C SER A 38 -14.10 2.12 14.63
N TYR A 39 -15.36 2.57 14.69
CA TYR A 39 -16.28 2.27 15.80
C TYR A 39 -16.35 0.78 16.12
N GLY A 40 -16.24 0.42 17.40
CA GLY A 40 -16.25 -0.96 17.87
C GLY A 40 -14.96 -1.75 17.61
N SER A 41 -13.96 -1.16 16.97
CA SER A 41 -12.64 -1.79 16.81
C SER A 41 -11.67 -1.40 17.93
N VAL A 42 -10.74 -2.30 18.26
CA VAL A 42 -9.63 -2.04 19.18
C VAL A 42 -8.37 -1.80 18.33
N PRO A 43 -7.94 -0.55 18.13
CA PRO A 43 -6.75 -0.27 17.34
C PRO A 43 -5.50 -0.79 18.06
N ALA A 44 -4.52 -1.27 17.30
CA ALA A 44 -3.23 -1.62 17.89
C ALA A 44 -2.53 -0.35 18.42
N PRO A 45 -1.68 -0.43 19.47
CA PRO A 45 -0.89 0.71 19.91
C PRO A 45 -0.07 1.31 18.78
N ARG A 46 0.09 2.64 18.77
CA ARG A 46 0.73 3.36 17.64
C ARG A 46 2.14 2.85 17.31
N VAL A 47 2.92 2.49 18.33
CA VAL A 47 4.28 1.94 18.15
C VAL A 47 4.21 0.60 17.39
N LEU A 48 3.31 -0.28 17.79
CA LEU A 48 3.10 -1.58 17.15
C LEU A 48 2.59 -1.42 15.71
N GLN A 49 1.64 -0.51 15.47
CA GLN A 49 1.18 -0.19 14.11
C GLN A 49 2.35 0.22 13.21
N ASN A 50 3.19 1.16 13.67
CA ASN A 50 4.32 1.63 12.87
C ASN A 50 5.33 0.50 12.55
N GLN A 51 5.58 -0.41 13.50
CA GLN A 51 6.47 -1.54 13.28
C GLN A 51 5.90 -2.52 12.25
N LEU A 52 4.61 -2.85 12.37
CA LEU A 52 3.93 -3.74 11.43
C LEU A 52 3.79 -3.10 10.04
N ASP A 53 3.49 -1.81 9.97
CA ASP A 53 3.47 -1.04 8.73
C ASP A 53 4.84 -1.06 8.07
N GLN A 54 5.93 -0.81 8.80
CA GLN A 54 7.29 -0.85 8.25
C GLN A 54 7.63 -2.24 7.68
N ILE A 55 7.26 -3.32 8.37
CA ILE A 55 7.47 -4.69 7.87
C ILE A 55 6.67 -4.92 6.57
N LEU A 56 5.42 -4.49 6.54
CA LEU A 56 4.53 -4.67 5.40
C LEU A 56 4.93 -3.79 4.20
N GLU A 57 5.36 -2.55 4.43
CA GLU A 57 5.91 -1.66 3.40
C GLU A 57 7.18 -2.24 2.78
N ASN A 58 8.08 -2.79 3.60
CA ASN A 58 9.26 -3.50 3.11
C ASN A 58 8.90 -4.73 2.29
N TYR A 59 7.88 -5.48 2.71
CA TYR A 59 7.35 -6.61 1.93
C TYR A 59 6.79 -6.13 0.59
N CYS A 60 5.97 -5.07 0.57
CA CYS A 60 5.42 -4.51 -0.66
C CYS A 60 6.52 -4.06 -1.61
N ALA A 61 7.50 -3.28 -1.14
CA ALA A 61 8.59 -2.77 -1.96
C ALA A 61 9.42 -3.88 -2.61
N ARG A 62 9.74 -4.94 -1.83
CA ARG A 62 10.50 -6.11 -2.35
C ARG A 62 9.71 -6.87 -3.41
N ASN A 63 8.44 -7.15 -3.14
CA ASN A 63 7.59 -7.90 -4.08
C ASN A 63 7.23 -7.09 -5.31
N GLU A 64 7.06 -5.78 -5.19
CA GLU A 64 6.85 -4.89 -6.33
C GLU A 64 8.07 -4.88 -7.26
N ALA A 65 9.27 -4.70 -6.70
CA ALA A 65 10.51 -4.75 -7.49
C ALA A 65 10.69 -6.11 -8.19
N GLN A 66 10.34 -7.21 -7.52
CA GLN A 66 10.34 -8.54 -8.14
C GLN A 66 9.30 -8.64 -9.27
N CYS A 67 8.05 -8.25 -9.02
CA CYS A 67 6.98 -8.26 -10.02
C CYS A 67 7.36 -7.45 -11.27
N LEU A 68 7.96 -6.27 -11.10
CA LEU A 68 8.40 -5.43 -12.23
C LEU A 68 9.53 -6.08 -13.04
N ARG A 69 10.50 -6.72 -12.38
CA ARG A 69 11.57 -7.46 -13.07
C ARG A 69 11.01 -8.66 -13.86
N GLU A 70 10.11 -9.43 -13.26
CA GLU A 70 9.47 -10.56 -13.92
C GLU A 70 8.59 -10.09 -15.10
N LEU A 71 7.85 -9.00 -14.93
CA LEU A 71 7.04 -8.38 -15.98
C LEU A 71 7.94 -7.96 -17.16
N GLN A 72 9.03 -7.23 -16.90
CA GLN A 72 9.97 -6.81 -17.93
C GLN A 72 10.54 -8.00 -18.70
N ALA A 73 11.00 -9.05 -18.00
CA ALA A 73 11.53 -10.26 -18.63
C ALA A 73 10.48 -10.94 -19.52
N LYS A 74 9.22 -11.01 -19.06
CA LYS A 74 8.11 -11.57 -19.83
C LYS A 74 7.77 -10.74 -21.06
N MET A 75 7.79 -9.40 -20.95
CA MET A 75 7.58 -8.49 -22.08
C MET A 75 8.66 -8.67 -23.16
N LEU A 76 9.93 -8.74 -22.76
CA LEU A 76 11.05 -8.94 -23.69
C LEU A 76 11.02 -10.32 -24.36
N SER A 77 10.64 -11.36 -23.62
CA SER A 77 10.58 -12.73 -24.15
C SER A 77 9.44 -12.97 -25.16
N ARG A 78 8.44 -12.07 -25.25
CA ARG A 78 7.21 -12.20 -26.07
C ARG A 78 6.41 -13.51 -25.85
N GLN A 79 6.71 -14.28 -24.82
CA GLN A 79 6.07 -15.58 -24.52
C GLN A 79 4.82 -15.47 -23.62
N CYS A 80 4.34 -14.26 -23.36
CA CYS A 80 3.22 -14.05 -22.44
C CYS A 80 1.94 -13.70 -23.21
N SER A 81 0.81 -14.25 -22.77
CA SER A 81 -0.50 -13.82 -23.23
C SER A 81 -0.69 -12.32 -22.96
N GLN A 82 -1.12 -11.56 -23.98
CA GLN A 82 -1.42 -10.14 -23.85
C GLN A 82 -2.42 -9.87 -22.73
N VAL A 83 -3.44 -10.72 -22.58
CA VAL A 83 -4.45 -10.62 -21.50
C VAL A 83 -3.79 -10.70 -20.12
N ALA A 84 -2.83 -11.62 -19.94
CA ALA A 84 -2.13 -11.78 -18.67
C ALA A 84 -1.25 -10.57 -18.34
N LEU A 85 -0.61 -9.99 -19.36
CA LEU A 85 0.20 -8.79 -19.24
C LEU A 85 -0.65 -7.58 -18.85
N TYR A 86 -1.74 -7.31 -19.60
CA TYR A 86 -2.69 -6.25 -19.29
C TYR A 86 -3.28 -6.40 -17.89
N SER A 87 -3.63 -7.63 -17.48
CA SER A 87 -4.14 -7.91 -16.13
C SER A 87 -3.12 -7.56 -15.04
N VAL A 88 -1.84 -7.91 -15.23
CA VAL A 88 -0.79 -7.57 -14.26
C VAL A 88 -0.59 -6.06 -14.18
N VAL A 89 -0.50 -5.36 -15.31
CA VAL A 89 -0.32 -3.91 -15.31
C VAL A 89 -1.52 -3.19 -14.71
N ALA A 90 -2.76 -3.61 -15.04
CA ALA A 90 -3.96 -3.04 -14.45
C ALA A 90 -4.00 -3.18 -12.92
N ILE A 91 -3.60 -4.35 -12.38
CA ILE A 91 -3.52 -4.55 -10.93
C ILE A 91 -2.42 -3.65 -10.33
N LEU A 92 -1.25 -3.56 -10.95
CA LEU A 92 -0.15 -2.69 -10.47
C LEU A 92 -0.56 -1.22 -10.45
N LEU A 93 -1.26 -0.74 -11.49
CA LEU A 93 -1.79 0.62 -11.53
C LEU A 93 -2.83 0.85 -10.44
N ASN A 94 -3.74 -0.11 -10.19
CA ASN A 94 -4.71 0.00 -9.11
C ASN A 94 -4.05 0.06 -7.73
N ILE A 95 -2.98 -0.70 -7.51
CA ILE A 95 -2.18 -0.66 -6.28
C ILE A 95 -1.58 0.73 -6.07
N ARG A 96 -0.98 1.30 -7.13
CA ARG A 96 -0.34 2.62 -7.09
C ARG A 96 -1.32 3.75 -6.87
N GLU A 97 -2.45 3.72 -7.57
CA GLU A 97 -3.54 4.66 -7.38
C GLU A 97 -3.95 4.69 -5.90
N ARG A 98 -4.25 3.52 -5.35
CA ARG A 98 -4.60 3.34 -3.94
C ARG A 98 -3.53 3.92 -3.01
N ASP A 99 -2.26 3.60 -3.22
CA ASP A 99 -1.19 4.13 -2.38
C ASP A 99 -1.09 5.67 -2.45
N ILE A 100 -1.30 6.26 -3.63
CA ILE A 100 -1.37 7.72 -3.78
C ILE A 100 -2.51 8.30 -2.93
N TRP A 101 -3.70 7.69 -2.94
CA TRP A 101 -4.82 8.12 -2.09
C TRP A 101 -4.48 8.08 -0.60
N ARG A 102 -3.73 7.06 -0.15
CA ARG A 102 -3.23 6.97 1.23
C ARG A 102 -2.28 8.11 1.59
N LEU A 103 -1.44 8.54 0.65
CA LEU A 103 -0.43 9.59 0.83
C LEU A 103 -1.00 11.01 0.73
N LEU A 104 -2.12 11.20 0.04
CA LEU A 104 -2.67 12.52 -0.27
C LEU A 104 -2.98 13.39 0.97
N PRO A 105 -3.57 12.88 2.06
CA PRO A 105 -3.79 13.68 3.28
C PRO A 105 -2.49 14.19 3.91
N TRP A 106 -1.41 13.40 3.80
CA TRP A 106 -0.09 13.74 4.32
C TRP A 106 0.60 14.81 3.46
N ALA A 107 0.41 14.76 2.14
CA ALA A 107 0.91 15.79 1.23
C ALA A 107 0.19 17.13 1.42
N ASN A 108 -1.11 17.10 1.72
CA ASN A 108 -1.94 18.30 1.89
C ASN A 108 -1.88 18.91 3.31
N GLY A 109 -1.02 18.41 4.21
CA GLY A 109 -0.81 19.01 5.52
C GLY A 109 -1.97 18.91 6.52
N ARG A 110 -2.97 18.04 6.27
CA ARG A 110 -4.20 17.98 7.09
C ARG A 110 -4.02 17.48 8.53
N ASN A 111 -2.86 16.93 8.88
CA ASN A 111 -2.60 16.33 10.19
C ASN A 111 -1.67 17.18 11.05
N HIS A 112 -2.19 18.25 11.66
CA HIS A 112 -1.38 19.13 12.54
C HIS A 112 -0.91 18.40 13.81
N ASN A 113 -1.66 17.39 14.25
CA ASN A 113 -1.36 16.59 15.45
C ASN A 113 -0.44 15.38 15.18
N TYR A 114 -0.21 15.00 13.92
CA TYR A 114 0.58 13.81 13.58
C TYR A 114 1.71 14.16 12.61
N LYS A 115 2.94 13.98 13.10
CA LYS A 115 4.15 14.17 12.30
C LYS A 115 4.35 13.00 11.34
N TRP A 116 4.50 13.29 10.04
CA TRP A 116 4.99 12.36 9.03
C TRP A 116 6.37 11.83 9.42
N ARG A 117 6.56 10.50 9.45
CA ARG A 117 7.78 9.85 9.95
C ARG A 117 8.60 9.12 8.88
N HIS A 118 8.10 9.04 7.65
CA HIS A 118 8.84 8.41 6.56
C HIS A 118 9.98 9.34 6.11
N PRO A 119 11.17 8.82 5.76
CA PRO A 119 12.34 9.62 5.40
C PRO A 119 12.08 10.52 4.18
N SER A 120 11.29 10.03 3.22
CA SER A 120 10.88 10.81 2.06
C SER A 120 9.54 11.53 2.30
N PRO A 121 9.38 12.78 1.84
CA PRO A 121 8.10 13.49 1.88
C PRO A 121 7.02 12.77 1.07
N ALA A 122 5.78 12.78 1.56
CA ALA A 122 4.63 12.16 0.88
C ALA A 122 4.44 12.70 -0.56
N ALA A 123 4.62 14.01 -0.77
CA ALA A 123 4.53 14.62 -2.10
C ALA A 123 5.57 14.05 -3.09
N THR A 124 6.79 13.76 -2.62
CA THR A 124 7.85 13.15 -3.45
C THR A 124 7.49 11.72 -3.84
N LEU A 125 6.96 10.94 -2.89
CA LEU A 125 6.52 9.57 -3.15
C LEU A 125 5.37 9.53 -4.16
N ILE A 126 4.39 10.44 -4.05
CA ILE A 126 3.30 10.57 -5.02
C ILE A 126 3.85 10.85 -6.43
N LYS A 127 4.77 11.82 -6.57
CA LYS A 127 5.39 12.15 -7.86
C LYS A 127 6.10 10.95 -8.49
N GLN A 128 6.87 10.21 -7.69
CA GLN A 128 7.55 9.00 -8.15
C GLN A 128 6.54 7.91 -8.57
N SER A 129 5.47 7.71 -7.80
CA SER A 129 4.43 6.74 -8.12
C SER A 129 3.71 7.06 -9.44
N VAL A 130 3.39 8.34 -9.67
CA VAL A 130 2.79 8.81 -10.93
C VAL A 130 3.75 8.63 -12.10
N TYR A 131 5.01 9.02 -11.96
CA TYR A 131 6.02 8.86 -13.00
C TYR A 131 6.17 7.39 -13.44
N SER A 132 6.31 6.48 -12.49
CA SER A 132 6.40 5.05 -12.78
C SER A 132 5.10 4.48 -13.36
N SER A 133 3.93 5.00 -12.98
CA SER A 133 2.66 4.60 -13.58
C SER A 133 2.59 4.98 -15.06
N ASN A 134 3.04 6.19 -15.40
CA ASN A 134 3.12 6.64 -16.79
C ASN A 134 4.10 5.79 -17.61
N LEU A 135 5.25 5.42 -17.03
CA LEU A 135 6.18 4.49 -17.69
C LEU A 135 5.53 3.14 -18.00
N LEU A 136 4.78 2.56 -17.06
CA LEU A 136 4.07 1.29 -17.30
C LEU A 136 3.05 1.42 -18.43
N LEU A 137 2.33 2.54 -18.50
CA LEU A 137 1.35 2.81 -19.55
C LEU A 137 2.00 2.99 -20.93
N CYS A 138 3.17 3.63 -21.01
CA CYS A 138 3.89 3.80 -22.28
C CYS A 138 4.41 2.48 -22.89
N HIS A 139 4.50 1.42 -22.09
CA HIS A 139 5.01 0.11 -22.53
C HIS A 139 3.90 -0.92 -22.78
N LEU A 140 2.63 -0.56 -22.57
CA LEU A 140 1.45 -1.35 -22.92
C LEU A 140 1.02 -1.15 -24.37
#